data_AF-A0A2T7P7Z5-F1
#
_entry.id   AF-A0A2T7P7Z5-F1
#
_cell.length_a   1.000
_cell.length_b   1.000
_cell.length_c   1.000
_cell.angle_alpha   90.00
_cell.angle_beta   90.00
_cell.angle_gamma   90.00
#
_symmetry.space_group_name_H-M   'P 1'
#
loop_
_entity.id
_entity.type
_entity.pdbx_description
1 polymer ?
#
loop_
_entity_poly.entity_id
_entity_poly.type
_entity_poly.pdbx_seq_one_letter_code
_entity_poly.pdbx_strand_id
1 'polypeptide(L)'
;MSLAVLFLLTAAIVCVLAGVEQQRLHDEGYANLEEKIDDIVDQMKELKDIVKTHKLVISKMKVLEETVKRQAELIESILSEKQQRVAEKQSLKTSVKSHQTLFPPADDIFSTDGLVYEKDAVHQSPQLGEEILGSEKQKPGVFVRSDDSDPLLPVVTQLTQKVSEVSAGLQALKDEVDTNLQALRNEVRAGQRELKTEVSEASTSVFVRWGSSSCPESAVLVYSGEVGGSSIMATGAAVNYLCLPLSNLTLTDTRVQFAAQLYGAEYQTEDGHHNKDALCAVCRSSRATNVMIPATTVCPAGWTSDYSGWLMAGWIGHNAASEFICVDSNMEERIASEQDNDGKLLYYTTTLCGSLPCPPYVTGKRVSCVVCSK
;
A
#
# COMPACT_ATOMS: atom_id res chain seq x y z
N MET A 1 81.15 6.28 -67.72
CA MET A 1 80.84 5.91 -66.32
C MET A 1 80.03 4.63 -66.35
N SER A 2 80.49 3.65 -65.59
CA SER A 2 80.52 2.22 -65.96
C SER A 2 79.16 1.51 -65.91
N LEU A 3 78.98 0.45 -66.71
CA LEU A 3 77.89 -0.53 -66.60
C LEU A 3 77.67 -1.01 -65.15
N ALA A 4 78.73 -0.96 -64.33
CA ALA A 4 78.67 -1.23 -62.89
C ALA A 4 77.72 -0.29 -62.11
N VAL A 5 77.57 0.97 -62.52
CA VAL A 5 76.68 1.95 -61.87
C VAL A 5 75.21 1.65 -62.19
N LEU A 6 74.94 1.18 -63.42
CA LEU A 6 73.59 0.77 -63.83
C LEU A 6 73.16 -0.52 -63.12
N PHE A 7 74.09 -1.49 -62.96
CA PHE A 7 73.85 -2.71 -62.18
C PHE A 7 73.64 -2.44 -60.68
N LEU A 8 74.35 -1.47 -60.10
CA LEU A 8 74.16 -1.06 -58.70
C LEU A 8 72.83 -0.34 -58.48
N LEU A 9 72.38 0.48 -59.43
CA LEU A 9 71.06 1.13 -59.38
C LEU A 9 69.91 0.12 -59.50
N THR A 10 70.03 -0.88 -60.38
CA THR A 10 69.02 -1.94 -60.50
C THR A 10 69.01 -2.86 -59.28
N ALA A 11 70.18 -3.17 -58.71
CA ALA A 11 70.27 -3.95 -57.47
C ALA A 11 69.73 -3.18 -56.25
N ALA A 12 69.93 -1.86 -56.19
CA ALA A 12 69.34 -1.00 -55.16
C ALA A 12 67.81 -0.92 -55.28
N ILE A 13 67.25 -0.86 -56.50
CA ILE A 13 65.80 -0.90 -56.71
C ILE A 13 65.22 -2.27 -56.36
N VAL A 14 65.93 -3.37 -56.68
CA VAL A 14 65.52 -4.72 -56.26
C VAL A 14 65.65 -4.91 -54.74
N CYS A 15 66.63 -4.29 -54.08
CA CYS A 15 66.72 -4.25 -52.61
C CYS A 15 65.66 -3.35 -51.96
N VAL A 16 65.23 -2.27 -52.63
CA VAL A 16 64.10 -1.44 -52.17
C VAL A 16 62.78 -2.17 -52.40
N LEU A 17 62.62 -2.91 -53.50
CA LEU A 17 61.43 -3.73 -53.76
C LEU A 17 61.39 -5.01 -52.90
N ALA A 18 62.55 -5.61 -52.59
CA ALA A 18 62.67 -6.70 -51.63
C ALA A 18 62.58 -6.21 -50.16
N GLY A 19 62.96 -4.95 -49.91
CA GLY A 19 62.70 -4.25 -48.65
C GLY A 19 61.25 -3.80 -48.48
N VAL A 20 60.53 -3.57 -49.58
CA VAL A 20 59.08 -3.34 -49.61
C VAL A 20 58.30 -4.63 -49.28
N GLU A 21 58.94 -5.80 -49.38
CA GLU A 21 58.40 -7.07 -48.86
C GLU A 21 58.68 -7.28 -47.35
N GLN A 22 59.28 -6.29 -46.68
CA GLN A 22 59.29 -6.15 -45.23
C GLN A 22 58.50 -4.92 -44.75
N GLN A 23 57.53 -4.48 -45.56
CA GLN A 23 56.57 -3.42 -45.21
C GLN A 23 55.10 -3.88 -45.33
N ARG A 24 54.90 -5.20 -45.23
CA ARG A 24 53.57 -5.82 -45.04
C ARG A 24 53.35 -6.35 -43.62
N LEU A 25 54.10 -5.81 -42.66
CA LEU A 25 53.99 -6.10 -41.22
C LEU A 25 53.70 -4.84 -40.38
N HIS A 26 53.43 -3.69 -41.03
CA HIS A 26 53.25 -2.41 -40.33
C HIS A 26 51.89 -1.71 -40.57
N ASP A 27 50.99 -2.28 -41.37
CA ASP A 27 49.61 -1.76 -41.53
C ASP A 27 48.64 -2.36 -40.51
N GLU A 28 48.76 -3.65 -40.18
CA GLU A 28 47.92 -4.26 -39.13
C GLU A 28 48.26 -3.71 -37.73
N GLY A 29 49.52 -3.35 -37.50
CA GLY A 29 49.98 -2.78 -36.23
C GLY A 29 49.48 -1.34 -36.01
N TYR A 30 49.44 -0.51 -37.07
CA TYR A 30 48.90 0.86 -36.98
C TYR A 30 47.38 0.86 -36.91
N ALA A 31 46.68 0.03 -37.71
CA ALA A 31 45.23 -0.06 -37.64
C ALA A 31 44.74 -0.61 -36.29
N ASN A 32 45.41 -1.63 -35.73
CA ASN A 32 45.11 -2.17 -34.40
C ASN A 32 45.46 -1.15 -33.28
N LEU A 33 46.49 -0.32 -33.50
CA LEU A 33 46.82 0.75 -32.57
C LEU A 33 45.80 1.90 -32.64
N GLU A 34 45.33 2.29 -33.83
CA GLU A 34 44.27 3.28 -33.99
C GLU A 34 42.95 2.80 -33.40
N GLU A 35 42.56 1.54 -33.63
CA GLU A 35 41.36 0.93 -33.04
C GLU A 35 41.44 0.91 -31.50
N LYS A 36 42.60 0.58 -30.93
CA LYS A 36 42.82 0.66 -29.47
C LYS A 36 42.83 2.08 -28.94
N ILE A 37 43.33 3.05 -29.70
CA ILE A 37 43.30 4.46 -29.32
C ILE A 37 41.85 4.97 -29.33
N ASP A 38 41.06 4.60 -30.33
CA ASP A 38 39.64 4.95 -30.42
C ASP A 38 38.83 4.31 -29.28
N ASP A 39 39.08 3.03 -28.95
CA ASP A 39 38.48 2.36 -27.78
C ASP A 39 38.84 3.07 -26.47
N ILE A 40 40.09 3.46 -26.28
CA ILE A 40 40.52 4.25 -25.11
C ILE A 40 39.83 5.62 -25.09
N VAL A 41 39.69 6.28 -26.23
CA VAL A 41 39.01 7.58 -26.34
C VAL A 41 37.53 7.45 -26.00
N ASP A 42 36.86 6.38 -26.41
CA ASP A 42 35.47 6.12 -26.09
C ASP A 42 35.29 5.75 -24.61
N GLN A 43 36.17 4.92 -24.04
CA GLN A 43 36.21 4.69 -22.59
C GLN A 43 36.44 5.99 -21.80
N MET A 44 37.27 6.90 -22.29
CA MET A 44 37.48 8.21 -21.67
C MET A 44 36.24 9.11 -21.75
N LYS A 45 35.42 9.01 -22.82
CA LYS A 45 34.14 9.72 -22.92
C LYS A 45 33.12 9.15 -21.94
N GLU A 46 33.00 7.84 -21.85
CA GLU A 46 32.12 7.18 -20.86
C GLU A 46 32.51 7.56 -19.43
N LEU A 47 33.81 7.53 -19.12
CA LEU A 47 34.31 7.94 -17.80
C LEU A 47 33.98 9.40 -17.50
N LYS A 48 34.04 10.29 -18.50
CA LYS A 48 33.67 11.71 -18.37
C LYS A 48 32.17 11.87 -18.06
N ASP A 49 31.31 11.08 -18.69
CA ASP A 49 29.87 11.11 -18.45
C ASP A 49 29.51 10.52 -17.08
N ILE A 50 30.22 9.48 -16.64
CA ILE A 50 30.13 8.95 -15.27
C ILE A 50 30.51 10.03 -14.25
N VAL A 51 31.63 10.73 -14.47
CA VAL A 51 32.08 11.82 -13.57
C VAL A 51 31.07 12.97 -13.54
N LYS A 52 30.43 13.29 -14.67
CA LYS A 52 29.36 14.30 -14.73
C LYS A 52 28.13 13.86 -13.94
N THR A 53 27.75 12.59 -14.05
CA THR A 53 26.66 11.98 -13.30
C THR A 53 26.95 11.96 -11.80
N HIS A 54 28.16 11.57 -11.39
CA HIS A 54 28.58 11.64 -9.99
C HIS A 54 28.56 13.06 -9.43
N LYS A 55 28.98 14.08 -10.19
CA LYS A 55 28.86 15.49 -9.76
C LYS A 55 27.40 15.88 -9.50
N LEU A 56 26.46 15.41 -10.33
CA LEU A 56 25.04 15.65 -10.12
C LEU A 56 24.54 14.94 -8.84
N VAL A 57 24.92 13.68 -8.62
CA VAL A 57 24.56 12.94 -7.39
C VAL A 57 25.10 13.63 -6.14
N ILE A 58 26.36 14.06 -6.14
CA ILE A 58 26.96 14.81 -5.03
C ILE A 58 26.19 16.12 -4.76
N SER A 59 25.77 16.83 -5.81
CA SER A 59 24.96 18.05 -5.64
C SER A 59 23.60 17.75 -5.00
N LYS A 60 22.93 16.66 -5.39
CA LYS A 60 21.66 16.22 -4.80
C LYS A 60 21.84 15.77 -3.34
N MET A 61 22.93 15.07 -3.03
CA MET A 61 23.24 14.68 -1.65
C MET A 61 23.42 15.88 -0.72
N LYS A 62 24.06 16.97 -1.19
CA LYS A 62 24.19 18.20 -0.39
C LYS A 62 22.84 18.84 -0.08
N VAL A 63 21.93 18.89 -1.06
CA VAL A 63 20.56 19.41 -0.85
C VAL A 63 19.80 18.52 0.14
N LEU A 64 19.98 17.21 0.05
CA LEU A 64 19.37 16.27 0.99
C LEU A 64 19.93 16.46 2.41
N GLU A 65 21.23 16.65 2.56
CA GLU A 65 21.89 16.92 3.85
C GLU A 65 21.34 18.20 4.51
N GLU A 66 21.17 19.27 3.75
CA GLU A 66 20.57 20.52 4.23
C GLU A 66 19.10 20.33 4.64
N THR A 67 18.35 19.52 3.91
CA THR A 67 16.95 19.20 4.22
C THR A 67 16.84 18.41 5.52
N VAL A 68 17.71 17.42 5.72
CA VAL A 68 17.77 16.62 6.95
C VAL A 68 18.14 17.50 8.15
N LYS A 69 19.09 18.43 8.00
CA LYS A 69 19.42 19.41 9.05
C LYS A 69 18.20 20.26 9.46
N ARG A 70 17.45 20.80 8.48
CA ARG A 70 16.23 21.58 8.78
C ARG A 70 15.16 20.74 9.47
N GLN A 71 15.01 19.48 9.08
CA GLN A 71 14.06 18.58 9.74
C GLN A 71 14.48 18.28 11.19
N ALA A 72 15.78 18.12 11.46
CA ALA A 72 16.28 17.93 12.82
C ALA A 72 15.98 19.16 13.72
N GLU A 73 16.22 20.37 13.22
CA GLU A 73 15.89 21.62 13.93
C GLU A 73 14.38 21.75 14.23
N LEU A 74 13.52 21.35 13.28
CA LEU A 74 12.07 21.34 13.47
C LEU A 74 11.65 20.33 14.53
N ILE A 75 12.25 19.14 14.54
CA ILE A 75 11.98 18.09 15.55
C ILE A 75 12.36 18.59 16.95
N GLU A 76 13.51 19.26 17.10
CA GLU A 76 13.92 19.84 18.39
C GLU A 76 12.94 20.92 18.87
N SER A 77 12.44 21.77 17.97
CA SER A 77 11.41 22.76 18.28
C SER A 77 10.11 22.11 18.77
N ILE A 78 9.63 21.07 18.08
CA ILE A 78 8.41 20.33 18.48
C ILE A 78 8.60 19.64 19.83
N LEU A 79 9.78 19.08 20.10
CA LEU A 79 10.10 18.47 21.39
C LEU A 79 10.06 19.48 22.52
N SER A 80 10.58 20.69 22.30
CA SER A 80 10.51 21.79 23.27
C SER A 80 9.07 22.20 23.57
N GLU A 81 8.24 22.40 22.55
CA GLU A 81 6.81 22.71 22.73
C GLU A 81 6.07 21.60 23.48
N LYS A 82 6.38 20.33 23.17
CA LYS A 82 5.79 19.18 23.87
C LYS A 82 6.15 19.19 25.35
N GLN A 83 7.39 19.50 25.72
CA GLN A 83 7.80 19.60 27.12
C GLN A 83 7.04 20.72 27.85
N GLN A 84 6.85 21.88 27.20
CA GLN A 84 6.08 22.98 27.76
C GLN A 84 4.62 22.57 28.01
N ARG A 85 3.94 21.95 27.03
CA ARG A 85 2.57 21.47 27.20
C ARG A 85 2.42 20.40 28.28
N VAL A 86 3.43 19.55 28.46
CA VAL A 86 3.45 18.56 29.55
C VAL A 86 3.56 19.25 30.91
N ALA A 87 4.40 20.27 31.05
CA ALA A 87 4.51 21.06 32.28
C ALA A 87 3.19 21.80 32.61
N GLU A 88 2.56 22.42 31.61
CA GLU A 88 1.24 23.07 31.76
C GLU A 88 0.17 22.08 32.21
N LYS A 89 0.12 20.88 31.61
CA LYS A 89 -0.81 19.81 32.00
C LYS A 89 -0.60 19.36 33.45
N GLN A 90 0.64 19.29 33.92
CA GLN A 90 0.94 18.95 35.33
C GLN A 90 0.51 20.05 36.29
N SER A 91 0.69 21.32 35.93
CA SER A 91 0.21 22.46 36.70
C SER A 91 -1.33 22.46 36.81
N LEU A 92 -2.04 22.26 35.68
CA LEU A 92 -3.49 22.13 35.63
C LEU A 92 -4.01 20.97 36.48
N LYS A 93 -3.36 19.79 36.41
CA LYS A 93 -3.73 18.63 37.24
C LYS A 93 -3.58 18.91 38.75
N THR A 94 -2.62 19.78 39.11
CA THR A 94 -2.40 20.20 40.51
C THR A 94 -3.50 21.17 40.97
N SER A 95 -3.90 22.12 40.12
CA SER A 95 -5.06 23.02 40.38
C SER A 95 -6.39 22.28 40.46
N VAL A 96 -6.62 21.27 39.62
CA VAL A 96 -7.84 20.44 39.66
C VAL A 96 -7.92 19.66 40.97
N LYS A 97 -6.79 19.07 41.42
CA LYS A 97 -6.73 18.39 42.72
C LYS A 97 -7.01 19.31 43.90
N SER A 98 -6.54 20.56 43.87
CA SER A 98 -6.86 21.54 44.93
C SER A 98 -8.32 21.99 44.91
N HIS A 99 -8.96 22.03 43.73
CA HIS A 99 -10.40 22.30 43.63
C HIS A 99 -11.26 21.12 44.13
N GLN A 100 -10.82 19.87 43.92
CA GLN A 100 -11.48 18.68 44.44
C GLN A 100 -11.43 18.56 45.97
N THR A 101 -10.45 19.19 46.63
CA THR A 101 -10.39 19.26 48.11
C THR A 101 -11.31 20.32 48.73
N LEU A 102 -11.92 21.20 47.91
CA LEU A 102 -12.86 22.24 48.36
C LEU A 102 -14.33 21.82 48.30
N PHE A 103 -14.64 20.69 47.63
CA PHE A 103 -16.00 20.12 47.56
C PHE A 103 -15.92 18.58 47.55
N PRO A 104 -16.23 17.89 48.66
CA PRO A 104 -16.31 16.43 48.66
C PRO A 104 -17.58 15.95 47.92
N PRO A 105 -17.56 14.76 47.29
CA PRO A 105 -18.74 14.18 46.67
C PRO A 105 -19.71 13.68 47.76
N ALA A 106 -21.00 13.92 47.56
CA ALA A 106 -22.05 13.30 48.35
C ALA A 106 -22.27 11.85 47.86
N ASP A 107 -22.06 10.89 48.75
CA ASP A 107 -22.38 9.48 48.52
C ASP A 107 -23.83 9.15 48.90
N ASP A 108 -24.35 8.16 48.16
CA ASP A 108 -25.50 7.29 48.37
C ASP A 108 -26.93 7.84 48.34
N ILE A 109 -27.78 7.19 47.52
CA ILE A 109 -28.96 6.43 47.98
C ILE A 109 -29.71 5.77 46.79
N PHE A 110 -30.05 4.48 46.99
CA PHE A 110 -30.98 3.58 46.26
C PHE A 110 -30.47 2.66 45.12
N SER A 111 -30.07 1.45 45.54
CA SER A 111 -30.46 0.19 44.89
C SER A 111 -31.98 0.02 44.92
N THR A 112 -32.61 -0.44 43.85
CA THR A 112 -33.59 -1.55 43.90
C THR A 112 -33.85 -2.13 42.52
N ASP A 113 -34.16 -3.41 42.57
CA ASP A 113 -34.42 -4.40 41.53
C ASP A 113 -35.42 -4.01 40.43
N GLY A 114 -35.25 -4.67 39.29
CA GLY A 114 -36.14 -4.56 38.15
C GLY A 114 -37.44 -5.34 38.30
N LEU A 115 -38.43 -4.92 37.50
CA LEU A 115 -39.44 -5.80 36.94
C LEU A 115 -39.74 -5.40 35.50
N VAL A 116 -39.73 -6.44 34.67
CA VAL A 116 -40.10 -6.54 33.26
C VAL A 116 -41.55 -6.10 33.03
N TYR A 117 -41.84 -5.41 31.92
CA TYR A 117 -42.87 -5.79 30.95
C TYR A 117 -42.70 -5.02 29.63
N GLU A 118 -42.64 -5.80 28.56
CA GLU A 118 -42.60 -5.41 27.15
C GLU A 118 -44.01 -5.07 26.62
N LYS A 119 -44.03 -4.23 25.56
CA LYS A 119 -44.99 -4.19 24.43
C LYS A 119 -46.43 -3.70 24.73
N ASP A 120 -47.10 -2.89 23.89
CA ASP A 120 -46.94 -2.55 22.48
C ASP A 120 -47.48 -1.14 22.14
N ALA A 121 -46.90 -0.60 21.05
CA ALA A 121 -47.39 0.34 20.04
C ALA A 121 -48.68 1.17 20.24
N VAL A 122 -48.63 2.44 19.80
CA VAL A 122 -49.36 2.93 18.60
C VAL A 122 -48.86 4.33 18.14
N HIS A 123 -48.80 4.46 16.81
CA HIS A 123 -48.61 5.59 15.89
C HIS A 123 -48.88 7.04 16.39
N GLN A 124 -48.08 8.04 16.00
CA GLN A 124 -48.10 8.72 14.68
C GLN A 124 -49.50 9.24 14.29
N SER A 125 -49.75 10.51 14.63
CA SER A 125 -50.53 11.42 13.79
C SER A 125 -49.57 12.01 12.72
N PRO A 126 -50.03 12.51 11.55
CA PRO A 126 -50.81 13.75 11.60
C PRO A 126 -51.74 14.11 10.40
N GLN A 127 -52.49 15.19 10.64
CA GLN A 127 -52.95 16.26 9.73
C GLN A 127 -54.34 16.21 9.06
N LEU A 128 -55.12 17.24 9.44
CA LEU A 128 -55.90 18.25 8.68
C LEU A 128 -56.81 17.84 7.52
N GLY A 129 -58.04 18.37 7.59
CA GLY A 129 -58.90 18.63 6.42
C GLY A 129 -60.29 19.13 6.84
N GLU A 130 -60.63 20.37 6.49
CA GLU A 130 -61.96 21.00 6.56
C GLU A 130 -63.00 20.27 5.68
N GLU A 131 -64.29 20.28 6.06
CA GLU A 131 -65.40 20.94 5.34
C GLU A 131 -66.79 20.54 5.90
N ILE A 132 -67.80 21.25 5.40
CA ILE A 132 -69.10 21.62 5.97
C ILE A 132 -70.23 20.59 5.69
N LEU A 133 -71.26 20.58 6.56
CA LEU A 133 -72.72 20.52 6.27
C LEU A 133 -73.53 19.40 6.96
N GLY A 134 -74.53 19.81 7.77
CA GLY A 134 -75.90 19.27 7.68
C GLY A 134 -76.41 18.24 8.70
N SER A 135 -77.38 18.70 9.50
CA SER A 135 -78.66 18.02 9.81
C SER A 135 -78.84 17.08 11.02
N GLU A 136 -79.65 17.61 11.96
CA GLU A 136 -80.78 17.00 12.71
C GLU A 136 -80.62 15.99 13.86
N LYS A 137 -81.05 16.49 15.05
CA LYS A 137 -82.01 15.94 16.04
C LYS A 137 -81.87 14.47 16.48
N GLN A 138 -81.56 14.26 17.76
CA GLN A 138 -82.56 13.90 18.79
C GLN A 138 -81.95 13.87 20.21
N LYS A 139 -82.63 14.54 21.17
CA LYS A 139 -82.47 14.33 22.62
C LYS A 139 -83.07 12.97 23.02
N PRO A 140 -82.60 12.40 24.13
CA PRO A 140 -83.52 12.15 25.24
C PRO A 140 -83.10 12.99 26.46
N GLY A 141 -84.08 13.67 27.05
CA GLY A 141 -83.88 14.45 28.27
C GLY A 141 -83.72 13.55 29.49
N VAL A 142 -82.66 13.79 30.25
CA VAL A 142 -82.62 13.45 31.67
C VAL A 142 -83.07 14.69 32.43
N PHE A 143 -84.17 14.53 33.15
CA PHE A 143 -84.77 15.52 34.02
C PHE A 143 -83.88 15.63 35.28
N VAL A 144 -83.18 16.74 35.46
CA VAL A 144 -82.50 17.08 36.73
C VAL A 144 -83.27 18.23 37.36
N ARG A 145 -83.76 18.01 38.58
CA ARG A 145 -84.41 19.02 39.39
C ARG A 145 -83.37 20.10 39.76
N SER A 146 -83.79 21.35 39.65
CA SER A 146 -83.10 22.49 40.27
C SER A 146 -83.02 22.26 41.77
N ASP A 147 -81.88 22.61 42.36
CA ASP A 147 -81.61 22.70 43.81
C ASP A 147 -80.91 21.47 44.41
N ASP A 148 -79.73 21.13 43.89
CA ASP A 148 -78.64 20.55 44.67
C ASP A 148 -77.32 21.03 44.05
N SER A 149 -76.61 21.94 44.74
CA SER A 149 -75.24 22.30 44.36
C SER A 149 -74.36 21.11 44.73
N ASP A 150 -74.08 20.24 43.76
CA ASP A 150 -73.31 19.01 43.97
C ASP A 150 -71.96 19.34 44.66
N PRO A 151 -71.79 19.00 45.95
CA PRO A 151 -70.65 19.46 46.76
C PRO A 151 -69.30 18.89 46.26
N LEU A 152 -69.34 17.95 45.32
CA LEU A 152 -68.18 17.32 44.70
C LEU A 152 -67.68 18.06 43.45
N LEU A 153 -68.48 18.94 42.85
CA LEU A 153 -68.08 19.66 41.63
C LEU A 153 -66.77 20.47 41.81
N PRO A 154 -66.57 21.23 42.91
CA PRO A 154 -65.31 21.96 43.14
C PRO A 154 -64.10 21.02 43.27
N VAL A 155 -64.30 19.87 43.93
CA VAL A 155 -63.26 18.85 44.16
C VAL A 155 -62.85 18.19 42.85
N VAL A 156 -63.83 17.82 42.01
CA VAL A 156 -63.60 17.24 40.67
C VAL A 156 -62.89 18.24 39.76
N THR A 157 -63.27 19.52 39.82
CA THR A 157 -62.62 20.58 39.01
C THR A 157 -61.16 20.78 39.43
N GLN A 158 -60.90 20.80 40.74
CA GLN A 158 -59.54 20.93 41.29
C GLN A 158 -58.67 19.70 40.96
N LEU A 159 -59.23 18.49 41.02
CA LEU A 159 -58.54 17.28 40.60
C LEU A 159 -58.20 17.30 39.10
N THR A 160 -59.16 17.70 38.27
CA THR A 160 -58.98 17.80 36.82
C THR A 160 -57.88 18.79 36.46
N GLN A 161 -57.82 19.93 37.16
CA GLN A 161 -56.75 20.90 37.00
C GLN A 161 -55.38 20.31 37.36
N LYS A 162 -55.26 19.64 38.51
CA LYS A 162 -54.00 18.98 38.91
C LYS A 162 -53.58 17.88 37.93
N VAL A 163 -54.53 17.11 37.39
CA VAL A 163 -54.24 16.10 36.35
C VAL A 163 -53.73 16.77 35.08
N SER A 164 -54.31 17.91 34.67
CA SER A 164 -53.85 18.66 33.50
C SER A 164 -52.43 19.20 33.68
N GLU A 165 -52.10 19.72 34.87
CA GLU A 165 -50.75 20.20 35.21
C GLU A 165 -49.72 19.07 35.19
N VAL A 166 -50.06 17.92 35.79
CA VAL A 166 -49.21 16.71 35.76
C VAL A 166 -49.03 16.20 34.32
N SER A 167 -50.09 16.21 33.51
CA SER A 167 -50.01 15.78 32.11
C SER A 167 -49.09 16.69 31.28
N ALA A 168 -49.14 18.00 31.52
CA ALA A 168 -48.29 18.97 30.86
C ALA A 168 -46.82 18.81 31.29
N GLY A 169 -46.58 18.59 32.59
CA GLY A 169 -45.24 18.29 33.10
C GLY A 169 -44.65 17.00 32.52
N LEU A 170 -45.47 15.95 32.39
CA LEU A 170 -45.05 14.68 31.79
C LEU A 170 -44.74 14.84 30.30
N GLN A 171 -45.52 15.64 29.58
CA GLN A 171 -45.26 15.91 28.16
C GLN A 171 -43.97 16.71 27.96
N ALA A 172 -43.74 17.75 28.77
CA ALA A 172 -42.49 18.51 28.73
C ALA A 172 -41.27 17.63 29.04
N LEU A 173 -41.37 16.74 30.04
CA LEU A 173 -40.32 15.78 30.35
C LEU A 173 -40.07 14.79 29.20
N LYS A 174 -41.14 14.33 28.53
CA LYS A 174 -41.02 13.46 27.35
C LYS A 174 -40.27 14.15 26.22
N ASP A 175 -40.61 15.41 25.95
CA ASP A 175 -39.97 16.19 24.89
C ASP A 175 -38.49 16.48 25.19
N GLU A 176 -38.15 16.72 26.46
CA GLU A 176 -36.75 16.87 26.91
C GLU A 176 -35.96 15.58 26.74
N VAL A 177 -36.53 14.44 27.15
CA VAL A 177 -35.90 13.13 26.98
C VAL A 177 -35.69 12.83 25.50
N ASP A 178 -36.68 13.05 24.64
CA ASP A 178 -36.56 12.81 23.20
C ASP A 178 -35.49 13.71 22.55
N THR A 179 -35.39 14.97 22.99
CA THR A 179 -34.34 15.91 22.53
C THR A 179 -32.95 15.42 22.93
N ASN A 180 -32.77 15.02 24.18
CA ASN A 180 -31.51 14.49 24.69
C ASN A 180 -31.12 13.18 23.99
N LEU A 181 -32.10 12.32 23.70
CA LEU A 181 -31.87 11.06 22.98
C LEU A 181 -31.45 11.29 21.53
N GLN A 182 -32.01 12.31 20.87
CA GLN A 182 -31.60 12.71 19.52
C GLN A 182 -30.19 13.29 19.50
N ALA A 183 -29.85 14.15 20.47
CA ALA A 183 -28.50 14.69 20.63
C ALA A 183 -27.47 13.56 20.81
N LEU A 184 -27.73 12.63 21.73
CA LEU A 184 -26.85 11.48 21.99
C LEU A 184 -26.69 10.58 20.75
N ARG A 185 -27.77 10.32 19.99
CA ARG A 185 -27.68 9.56 18.73
C ARG A 185 -26.79 10.25 17.70
N ASN A 186 -26.86 11.58 17.61
CA ASN A 186 -26.03 12.33 16.67
C ASN A 186 -24.55 12.30 17.07
N GLU A 187 -24.25 12.42 18.36
CA GLU A 187 -22.89 12.28 18.90
C GLU A 187 -22.32 10.88 18.66
N VAL A 188 -23.08 9.82 18.95
CA VAL A 188 -22.67 8.43 18.67
C VAL A 188 -22.38 8.24 17.18
N ARG A 189 -23.23 8.79 16.29
CA ARG A 189 -23.03 8.70 14.84
C ARG A 189 -21.80 9.50 14.37
N ALA A 190 -21.50 10.63 15.00
CA ALA A 190 -20.30 11.41 14.72
C ALA A 190 -19.04 10.65 15.13
N GLY A 191 -19.00 10.11 16.35
CA GLY A 191 -17.87 9.29 16.83
C GLY A 191 -17.66 8.03 15.99
N GLN A 192 -18.73 7.39 15.51
CA GLN A 192 -18.62 6.26 14.57
C GLN A 192 -18.01 6.65 13.22
N ARG A 193 -18.26 7.87 12.73
CA ARG A 193 -17.67 8.37 11.47
C ARG A 193 -16.18 8.68 11.63
N GLU A 194 -15.81 9.30 12.75
CA GLU A 194 -14.41 9.57 13.10
C GLU A 194 -13.63 8.26 13.22
N LEU A 195 -14.15 7.29 13.98
CA LEU A 195 -13.53 5.97 14.14
C LEU A 195 -13.42 5.21 12.81
N LYS A 196 -14.44 5.29 11.94
CA LYS A 196 -14.38 4.67 10.60
C LYS A 196 -13.30 5.31 9.73
N THR A 197 -13.08 6.61 9.87
CA THR A 197 -12.06 7.35 9.12
C THR A 197 -10.65 6.96 9.60
N GLU A 198 -10.43 6.94 10.92
CA GLU A 198 -9.16 6.49 11.51
C GLU A 198 -8.85 5.02 11.18
N VAL A 199 -9.83 4.13 11.27
CA VAL A 199 -9.65 2.70 10.91
C VAL A 199 -9.40 2.53 9.42
N SER A 200 -10.03 3.34 8.56
CA SER A 200 -9.78 3.33 7.11
C SER A 200 -8.38 3.84 6.78
N GLU A 201 -7.85 4.81 7.52
CA GLU A 201 -6.47 5.32 7.35
C GLU A 201 -5.41 4.38 7.95
N ALA A 202 -5.77 3.61 8.98
CA ALA A 202 -4.91 2.57 9.56
C ALA A 202 -4.92 1.25 8.77
N SER A 203 -5.94 1.02 7.94
CA SER A 203 -6.08 -0.22 7.15
C SER A 203 -5.08 -0.21 6.00
N THR A 204 -3.96 -0.89 6.19
CA THR A 204 -2.89 -1.00 5.19
C THR A 204 -2.69 -2.44 4.77
N SER A 205 -2.29 -2.63 3.52
CA SER A 205 -1.96 -3.95 2.98
C SER A 205 -0.49 -4.01 2.55
N VAL A 206 0.05 -5.22 2.51
CA VAL A 206 1.43 -5.47 2.07
C VAL A 206 1.39 -6.33 0.82
N PHE A 207 2.21 -5.99 -0.16
CA PHE A 207 2.42 -6.79 -1.37
C PHE A 207 3.92 -6.81 -1.72
N VAL A 208 4.32 -7.80 -2.51
CA VAL A 208 5.66 -7.87 -3.08
C VAL A 208 5.60 -7.41 -4.54
N ARG A 209 6.46 -6.48 -4.89
CA ARG A 209 6.74 -6.10 -6.28
C ARG A 209 7.93 -6.91 -6.76
N TRP A 210 7.65 -7.98 -7.49
CA TRP A 210 8.67 -8.84 -8.07
C TRP A 210 9.25 -8.16 -9.32
N GLY A 211 10.55 -8.26 -9.56
CA GLY A 211 11.23 -7.56 -10.66
C GLY A 211 11.40 -6.06 -10.46
N SER A 212 11.40 -5.57 -9.23
CA SER A 212 11.88 -4.21 -8.92
C SER A 212 12.39 -4.07 -7.50
N SER A 213 13.42 -3.24 -7.30
CA SER A 213 13.96 -2.86 -5.99
C SER A 213 13.21 -1.71 -5.31
N SER A 214 12.18 -1.15 -5.96
CA SER A 214 11.45 0.05 -5.51
C SER A 214 9.94 -0.15 -5.45
N CYS A 215 9.24 0.60 -4.59
CA CYS A 215 7.78 0.60 -4.55
C CYS A 215 7.18 1.66 -5.48
N PRO A 216 5.94 1.47 -5.98
CA PRO A 216 5.23 2.52 -6.69
C PRO A 216 4.92 3.70 -5.77
N GLU A 217 4.66 4.88 -6.33
CA GLU A 217 4.40 6.11 -5.56
C GLU A 217 3.22 6.00 -4.58
N SER A 218 2.27 5.09 -4.83
CA SER A 218 1.13 4.77 -3.96
C SER A 218 1.50 4.00 -2.69
N ALA A 219 2.73 3.48 -2.57
CA ALA A 219 3.15 2.59 -1.52
C ALA A 219 4.53 2.97 -0.95
N VAL A 220 4.75 2.61 0.30
CA VAL A 220 6.02 2.87 1.01
C VAL A 220 6.86 1.59 1.04
N LEU A 221 8.15 1.72 0.75
CA LEU A 221 9.11 0.61 0.82
C LEU A 221 9.26 0.13 2.27
N VAL A 222 9.07 -1.18 2.48
CA VAL A 222 9.39 -1.86 3.74
C VAL A 222 10.84 -2.32 3.70
N TYR A 223 11.19 -3.11 2.68
CA TYR A 223 12.57 -3.47 2.34
C TYR A 223 12.65 -3.94 0.88
N SER A 224 13.87 -3.98 0.34
CA SER A 224 14.19 -4.54 -0.98
C SER A 224 15.21 -5.66 -0.87
N GLY A 225 15.31 -6.45 -1.93
CA GLY A 225 16.10 -7.67 -1.94
C GLY A 225 16.23 -8.31 -3.31
N GLU A 226 16.73 -9.54 -3.33
CA GLU A 226 16.68 -10.42 -4.50
C GLU A 226 15.57 -11.46 -4.33
N VAL A 227 15.01 -11.91 -5.45
CA VAL A 227 14.07 -13.02 -5.45
C VAL A 227 14.84 -14.30 -5.16
N GLY A 228 14.26 -15.19 -4.35
CA GLY A 228 14.83 -16.50 -4.09
C GLY A 228 13.79 -17.57 -3.83
N GLY A 229 14.25 -18.80 -3.64
CA GLY A 229 13.41 -19.96 -3.36
C GLY A 229 14.20 -21.26 -3.35
N SER A 230 13.50 -22.40 -3.39
CA SER A 230 14.15 -23.71 -3.48
C SER A 230 14.64 -24.03 -4.90
N SER A 231 15.65 -24.90 -5.00
CA SER A 231 16.15 -25.41 -6.28
C SER A 231 15.04 -26.05 -7.10
N ILE A 232 15.09 -25.83 -8.42
CA ILE A 232 14.21 -26.43 -9.42
C ILE A 232 14.26 -27.98 -9.47
N MET A 233 15.34 -28.60 -9.00
CA MET A 233 15.53 -30.06 -9.08
C MET A 233 15.13 -30.80 -7.80
N ALA A 234 14.87 -30.10 -6.70
CA ALA A 234 14.60 -30.71 -5.41
C ALA A 234 13.13 -31.14 -5.26
N THR A 235 12.89 -32.44 -5.07
CA THR A 235 11.53 -33.00 -4.94
C THR A 235 10.83 -32.61 -3.63
N GLY A 236 11.59 -32.23 -2.60
CA GLY A 236 11.09 -31.67 -1.33
C GLY A 236 11.11 -30.15 -1.27
N ALA A 237 11.24 -29.47 -2.42
CA ALA A 237 11.32 -28.01 -2.51
C ALA A 237 10.07 -27.29 -1.98
N ALA A 238 10.28 -26.10 -1.41
CA ALA A 238 9.20 -25.16 -1.16
C ALA A 238 8.75 -24.51 -2.48
N VAL A 239 7.44 -24.33 -2.64
CA VAL A 239 6.84 -23.83 -3.89
C VAL A 239 7.00 -22.33 -4.06
N ASN A 240 6.94 -21.59 -2.96
CA ASN A 240 6.84 -20.15 -2.96
C ASN A 240 8.15 -19.46 -3.36
N TYR A 241 8.00 -18.21 -3.79
CA TYR A 241 9.12 -17.28 -3.94
C TYR A 241 9.27 -16.47 -2.64
N LEU A 242 10.49 -16.01 -2.38
CA LEU A 242 10.83 -15.16 -1.25
C LEU A 242 11.49 -13.89 -1.77
N CYS A 243 11.23 -12.77 -1.10
CA CYS A 243 12.03 -11.57 -1.27
C CYS A 243 13.12 -11.55 -0.20
N LEU A 244 14.36 -11.85 -0.59
CA LEU A 244 15.47 -12.04 0.33
C LEU A 244 16.23 -10.71 0.50
N PRO A 245 16.32 -10.14 1.71
CA PRO A 245 17.11 -8.93 1.92
C PRO A 245 18.59 -9.18 1.58
N LEU A 246 19.28 -8.17 1.08
CA LEU A 246 20.73 -8.25 0.77
C LEU A 246 21.62 -7.61 1.84
N SER A 247 21.04 -7.11 2.93
CA SER A 247 21.77 -6.50 4.05
C SER A 247 21.10 -6.84 5.39
N ASN A 248 21.85 -6.67 6.49
CA ASN A 248 21.40 -6.98 7.86
C ASN A 248 20.96 -8.45 8.06
N LEU A 249 21.71 -9.38 7.47
CA LEU A 249 21.44 -10.81 7.56
C LEU A 249 21.85 -11.40 8.90
N THR A 250 21.02 -12.28 9.44
CA THR A 250 21.35 -13.10 10.61
C THR A 250 21.32 -14.56 10.20
N LEU A 251 22.51 -15.16 10.07
CA LEU A 251 22.70 -16.56 9.69
C LEU A 251 23.48 -17.28 10.79
N THR A 252 23.18 -18.56 10.99
CA THR A 252 23.83 -19.40 12.01
C THR A 252 24.28 -20.71 11.37
N ASP A 253 25.42 -21.23 11.81
CA ASP A 253 25.95 -22.51 11.35
C ASP A 253 24.95 -23.64 11.56
N THR A 254 24.88 -24.53 10.56
CA THR A 254 24.09 -25.75 10.62
C THR A 254 24.98 -26.98 10.77
N ARG A 255 24.51 -27.97 11.53
CA ARG A 255 25.17 -29.28 11.71
C ARG A 255 24.35 -30.45 11.18
N VAL A 256 23.22 -30.19 10.52
CA VAL A 256 22.35 -31.24 9.99
C VAL A 256 22.74 -31.59 8.55
N GLN A 257 22.63 -32.87 8.20
CA GLN A 257 22.99 -33.38 6.86
C GLN A 257 21.86 -33.24 5.84
N PHE A 258 20.61 -33.17 6.30
CA PHE A 258 19.43 -33.04 5.45
C PHE A 258 18.75 -31.72 5.77
N ALA A 259 18.82 -30.77 4.85
CA ALA A 259 18.30 -29.42 5.04
C ALA A 259 17.53 -28.96 3.81
N ALA A 260 16.54 -28.08 4.04
CA ALA A 260 15.96 -27.28 2.97
C ALA A 260 17.02 -26.30 2.46
N GLN A 261 17.11 -26.17 1.14
CA GLN A 261 18.08 -25.29 0.48
C GLN A 261 17.38 -24.05 -0.07
N LEU A 262 18.06 -22.92 0.04
CA LEU A 262 17.61 -21.61 -0.42
C LEU A 262 18.60 -21.09 -1.46
N TYR A 263 18.07 -20.66 -2.61
CA TYR A 263 18.80 -20.17 -3.77
C TYR A 263 18.25 -18.80 -4.18
N GLY A 264 19.08 -18.01 -4.87
CA GLY A 264 18.62 -16.85 -5.65
C GLY A 264 17.77 -17.30 -6.85
N ALA A 265 17.01 -16.36 -7.41
CA ALA A 265 16.15 -16.62 -8.55
C ALA A 265 16.59 -15.85 -9.80
N GLU A 266 16.75 -16.59 -10.89
CA GLU A 266 17.20 -16.07 -12.18
C GLU A 266 16.04 -16.01 -13.18
N TYR A 267 16.06 -15.00 -14.04
CA TYR A 267 15.18 -14.97 -15.21
C TYR A 267 15.68 -15.96 -16.27
N GLN A 268 14.78 -16.84 -16.68
CA GLN A 268 14.98 -17.77 -17.77
C GLN A 268 14.08 -17.37 -18.94
N THR A 269 14.51 -16.29 -19.59
CA THR A 269 13.84 -15.65 -20.72
C THR A 269 14.71 -15.69 -21.97
N GLU A 270 14.14 -15.35 -23.13
CA GLU A 270 14.88 -15.27 -24.41
C GLU A 270 15.26 -13.82 -24.78
N ASP A 271 15.26 -12.92 -23.79
CA ASP A 271 15.55 -11.50 -23.95
C ASP A 271 16.77 -11.09 -23.11
N GLY A 272 17.07 -9.79 -23.04
CA GLY A 272 18.23 -9.25 -22.33
C GLY A 272 18.23 -9.53 -20.82
N HIS A 273 17.19 -10.17 -20.30
CA HIS A 273 17.08 -10.56 -18.90
C HIS A 273 17.60 -11.96 -18.59
N HIS A 274 17.89 -12.77 -19.61
CA HIS A 274 18.32 -14.16 -19.45
C HIS A 274 19.53 -14.30 -18.49
N ASN A 275 19.44 -15.28 -17.59
CA ASN A 275 20.43 -15.64 -16.57
C ASN A 275 20.75 -14.57 -15.54
N LYS A 276 19.93 -13.53 -15.41
CA LYS A 276 20.15 -12.48 -14.41
C LYS A 276 19.23 -12.62 -13.22
N ASP A 277 19.76 -12.25 -12.06
CA ASP A 277 19.07 -12.39 -10.79
C ASP A 277 17.96 -11.34 -10.64
N ALA A 278 16.74 -11.78 -10.39
CA ALA A 278 15.58 -10.92 -10.26
C ALA A 278 15.59 -10.15 -8.92
N LEU A 279 15.30 -8.85 -8.95
CA LEU A 279 15.12 -8.06 -7.72
C LEU A 279 13.68 -8.06 -7.21
N CYS A 280 13.48 -7.65 -5.97
CA CYS A 280 12.16 -7.50 -5.37
C CYS A 280 12.09 -6.38 -4.33
N ALA A 281 10.87 -5.90 -4.09
CA ALA A 281 10.55 -4.93 -3.06
C ALA A 281 9.27 -5.34 -2.33
N VAL A 282 9.31 -5.32 -1.00
CA VAL A 282 8.12 -5.46 -0.16
C VAL A 282 7.56 -4.08 0.13
N CYS A 283 6.31 -3.87 -0.24
CA CYS A 283 5.66 -2.57 -0.25
C CYS A 283 4.45 -2.56 0.67
N ARG A 284 4.30 -1.49 1.46
CA ARG A 284 3.12 -1.23 2.27
C ARG A 284 2.26 -0.16 1.58
N SER A 285 1.06 -0.56 1.16
CA SER A 285 0.07 0.34 0.57
C SER A 285 -0.71 1.06 1.67
N SER A 286 -1.12 2.30 1.42
CA SER A 286 -2.11 3.01 2.25
C SER A 286 -3.53 2.46 2.11
N ARG A 287 -3.73 1.53 1.16
CA ARG A 287 -5.00 0.86 0.89
C ARG A 287 -5.09 -0.47 1.62
N ALA A 288 -6.29 -0.79 2.09
CA ALA A 288 -6.58 -1.89 3.00
C ALA A 288 -6.39 -3.28 2.39
N THR A 289 -6.51 -3.38 1.07
CA THR A 289 -6.43 -4.65 0.35
C THR A 289 -5.61 -4.53 -0.93
N ASN A 290 -5.00 -5.64 -1.32
CA ASN A 290 -4.38 -5.78 -2.64
C ASN A 290 -4.69 -7.15 -3.25
N VAL A 291 -4.57 -7.23 -4.57
CA VAL A 291 -4.82 -8.44 -5.36
C VAL A 291 -3.96 -8.46 -6.62
N MET A 292 -3.42 -9.63 -6.96
CA MET A 292 -2.81 -9.90 -8.26
C MET A 292 -3.88 -10.48 -9.19
N ILE A 293 -4.00 -9.91 -10.39
CA ILE A 293 -4.96 -10.36 -11.41
C ILE A 293 -4.17 -10.77 -12.66
N PRO A 294 -4.23 -12.05 -13.07
CA PRO A 294 -3.55 -12.53 -14.28
C PRO A 294 -4.33 -12.16 -15.55
N ALA A 295 -3.65 -12.22 -16.69
CA ALA A 295 -4.17 -12.00 -18.04
C ALA A 295 -4.76 -10.60 -18.34
N THR A 296 -4.43 -9.61 -17.52
CA THR A 296 -4.77 -8.20 -17.74
C THR A 296 -3.67 -7.31 -17.18
N THR A 297 -3.51 -6.11 -17.73
CA THR A 297 -2.67 -5.03 -17.18
C THR A 297 -3.51 -3.91 -16.56
N VAL A 298 -4.84 -4.08 -16.53
CA VAL A 298 -5.80 -3.07 -16.10
C VAL A 298 -6.56 -3.56 -14.88
N CYS A 299 -6.57 -2.75 -13.84
CA CYS A 299 -7.35 -3.00 -12.62
C CYS A 299 -8.86 -2.82 -12.85
N PRO A 300 -9.71 -3.55 -12.12
CA PRO A 300 -11.15 -3.34 -12.14
C PRO A 300 -11.54 -1.92 -11.72
N ALA A 301 -12.74 -1.47 -12.09
CA ALA A 301 -13.22 -0.15 -11.71
C ALA A 301 -13.19 0.07 -10.17
N GLY A 302 -12.64 1.20 -9.75
CA GLY A 302 -12.49 1.56 -8.34
C GLY A 302 -11.34 0.86 -7.61
N TRP A 303 -10.45 0.17 -8.33
CA TRP A 303 -9.15 -0.29 -7.85
C TRP A 303 -8.03 0.55 -8.48
N THR A 304 -6.92 0.72 -7.76
CA THR A 304 -5.75 1.43 -8.26
C THR A 304 -4.67 0.44 -8.67
N SER A 305 -4.07 0.64 -9.84
CA SER A 305 -2.91 -0.13 -10.28
C SER A 305 -1.68 0.28 -9.49
N ASP A 306 -1.07 -0.68 -8.79
CA ASP A 306 0.23 -0.49 -8.14
C ASP A 306 1.36 -0.80 -9.13
N TYR A 307 1.28 -1.90 -9.88
CA TYR A 307 2.16 -2.19 -11.02
C TYR A 307 1.56 -3.26 -11.95
N SER A 308 2.12 -3.39 -13.15
CA SER A 308 1.77 -4.44 -14.12
C SER A 308 3.02 -5.06 -14.73
N GLY A 309 2.87 -6.27 -15.28
CA GLY A 309 3.95 -6.93 -16.01
C GLY A 309 3.57 -8.32 -16.48
N TRP A 310 4.42 -9.30 -16.21
CA TRP A 310 4.33 -10.65 -16.74
C TRP A 310 4.06 -11.67 -15.64
N LEU A 311 3.11 -12.57 -15.90
CA LEU A 311 2.87 -13.71 -15.03
C LEU A 311 3.99 -14.74 -15.26
N MET A 312 4.76 -15.02 -14.22
CA MET A 312 5.93 -15.91 -14.28
C MET A 312 5.85 -17.01 -13.23
N ALA A 313 6.47 -18.14 -13.55
CA ALA A 313 6.55 -19.34 -12.73
C ALA A 313 7.76 -20.18 -13.16
N GLY A 314 7.96 -21.36 -12.57
CA GLY A 314 8.95 -22.34 -13.01
C GLY A 314 8.56 -23.04 -14.31
N TRP A 315 9.54 -23.65 -14.98
CA TRP A 315 9.32 -24.46 -16.16
C TRP A 315 8.62 -25.79 -15.81
N ILE A 316 7.72 -26.22 -16.69
CA ILE A 316 6.90 -27.43 -16.53
C ILE A 316 7.72 -28.74 -16.45
N GLY A 317 8.99 -28.72 -16.86
CA GLY A 317 9.89 -29.88 -16.81
C GLY A 317 10.65 -30.03 -15.49
N HIS A 318 10.54 -29.08 -14.56
CA HIS A 318 11.24 -29.14 -13.28
C HIS A 318 10.56 -30.09 -12.29
N ASN A 319 11.37 -30.70 -11.42
CA ASN A 319 10.88 -31.56 -10.34
C ASN A 319 10.17 -30.74 -9.24
N ALA A 320 10.68 -29.54 -8.97
CA ALA A 320 10.09 -28.64 -7.98
C ALA A 320 8.95 -27.83 -8.60
N ALA A 321 7.83 -27.74 -7.90
CA ALA A 321 6.74 -26.84 -8.26
C ALA A 321 7.07 -25.38 -7.91
N SER A 322 6.30 -24.45 -8.48
CA SER A 322 6.41 -23.02 -8.27
C SER A 322 5.04 -22.36 -8.20
N GLU A 323 4.95 -21.25 -7.48
CA GLU A 323 3.77 -20.37 -7.55
C GLU A 323 3.77 -19.54 -8.84
N PHE A 324 2.61 -18.96 -9.18
CA PHE A 324 2.54 -17.90 -10.18
C PHE A 324 2.71 -16.55 -9.49
N ILE A 325 3.66 -15.74 -9.95
CA ILE A 325 3.89 -14.38 -9.47
C ILE A 325 3.77 -13.37 -10.60
N CYS A 326 3.41 -12.14 -10.26
CA CYS A 326 3.43 -11.03 -11.22
C CYS A 326 4.77 -10.31 -11.14
N VAL A 327 5.60 -10.45 -12.17
CA VAL A 327 6.88 -9.75 -12.28
C VAL A 327 6.67 -8.44 -13.03
N ASP A 328 7.16 -7.34 -12.49
CA ASP A 328 7.09 -6.00 -13.07
C ASP A 328 7.62 -6.00 -14.51
N SER A 329 6.99 -5.22 -15.39
CA SER A 329 7.39 -5.13 -16.80
C SER A 329 8.83 -4.68 -17.01
N ASN A 330 9.43 -3.99 -16.05
CA ASN A 330 10.83 -3.57 -16.10
C ASN A 330 11.81 -4.72 -15.85
N MET A 331 11.35 -5.80 -15.19
CA MET A 331 12.15 -6.98 -14.87
C MET A 331 13.54 -6.62 -14.33
N GLU A 332 13.57 -5.76 -13.30
CA GLU A 332 14.81 -5.25 -12.73
C GLU A 332 15.68 -6.39 -12.18
N GLU A 333 16.99 -6.23 -12.35
CA GLU A 333 17.99 -7.26 -12.11
C GLU A 333 19.07 -6.77 -11.16
N ARG A 334 19.69 -7.71 -10.45
CA ARG A 334 20.91 -7.42 -9.70
C ARG A 334 22.05 -7.15 -10.67
N ILE A 335 22.81 -6.08 -10.44
CA ILE A 335 23.99 -5.75 -11.24
C ILE A 335 25.03 -6.88 -11.12
N ALA A 336 25.70 -7.21 -12.24
CA ALA A 336 26.76 -8.22 -12.31
C ALA A 336 26.27 -9.62 -11.88
N SER A 337 25.11 -10.03 -12.39
CA SER A 337 24.45 -11.31 -12.10
C SER A 337 24.27 -12.21 -13.31
N GLU A 338 25.04 -12.02 -14.39
CA GLU A 338 24.82 -12.68 -15.70
C GLU A 338 25.26 -14.16 -15.74
N GLN A 339 25.50 -14.77 -14.57
CA GLN A 339 25.94 -16.16 -14.48
C GLN A 339 24.73 -17.09 -14.45
N ASP A 340 24.85 -18.22 -15.14
CA ASP A 340 23.84 -19.26 -15.18
C ASP A 340 24.03 -20.21 -13.97
N ASN A 341 23.38 -19.94 -12.84
CA ASN A 341 23.52 -20.75 -11.61
C ASN A 341 22.37 -21.73 -11.36
N ASP A 342 21.27 -21.62 -12.11
CA ASP A 342 20.14 -22.56 -12.13
C ASP A 342 19.56 -22.87 -10.74
N GLY A 343 19.43 -21.84 -9.90
CA GLY A 343 18.88 -21.93 -8.55
C GLY A 343 17.34 -22.09 -8.53
N LYS A 344 16.65 -21.03 -8.15
CA LYS A 344 15.21 -20.86 -8.43
C LYS A 344 15.11 -20.18 -9.79
N LEU A 345 14.11 -20.49 -10.60
CA LEU A 345 14.01 -19.92 -11.95
C LEU A 345 12.63 -19.29 -12.21
N LEU A 346 12.63 -18.27 -13.06
CA LEU A 346 11.45 -17.53 -13.52
C LEU A 346 11.33 -17.59 -15.04
N TYR A 347 10.29 -18.27 -15.51
CA TYR A 347 9.91 -18.40 -16.91
C TYR A 347 8.62 -17.63 -17.18
N TYR A 348 8.48 -17.10 -18.40
CA TYR A 348 7.19 -16.57 -18.84
C TYR A 348 6.11 -17.66 -18.83
N THR A 349 4.94 -17.35 -18.27
CA THR A 349 3.78 -18.23 -18.39
C THR A 349 3.20 -18.11 -19.79
N THR A 350 3.00 -19.23 -20.47
CA THR A 350 2.35 -19.29 -21.78
C THR A 350 0.98 -19.97 -21.68
N THR A 351 0.03 -19.45 -22.45
CA THR A 351 -1.34 -19.98 -22.53
C THR A 351 -1.40 -21.25 -23.38
N LEU A 352 -2.20 -22.22 -22.96
CA LEU A 352 -2.52 -23.41 -23.72
C LEU A 352 -4.04 -23.59 -23.79
N CYS A 353 -4.61 -23.52 -24.99
CA CYS A 353 -6.05 -23.75 -25.19
C CYS A 353 -6.46 -25.18 -24.85
N GLY A 354 -7.71 -25.34 -24.43
CA GLY A 354 -8.29 -26.63 -24.01
C GLY A 354 -9.37 -26.36 -22.98
N SER A 355 -9.09 -26.69 -21.71
CA SER A 355 -9.91 -26.22 -20.59
C SER A 355 -9.84 -24.69 -20.42
N LEU A 356 -8.75 -24.06 -20.91
CA LEU A 356 -8.70 -22.61 -21.07
C LEU A 356 -9.47 -22.22 -22.35
N PRO A 357 -10.53 -21.39 -22.25
CA PRO A 357 -11.37 -21.05 -23.39
C PRO A 357 -10.64 -20.16 -24.39
N CYS A 358 -10.73 -20.54 -25.66
CA CYS A 358 -10.13 -19.79 -26.77
C CYS A 358 -11.17 -19.60 -27.87
N PRO A 359 -11.77 -18.40 -28.02
CA PRO A 359 -11.49 -17.11 -27.33
C PRO A 359 -12.02 -17.02 -25.87
N PRO A 360 -11.56 -16.03 -25.06
CA PRO A 360 -10.72 -14.89 -25.42
C PRO A 360 -9.21 -15.15 -25.37
N TYR A 361 -8.76 -16.29 -24.83
CA TYR A 361 -7.35 -16.64 -24.84
C TYR A 361 -6.90 -17.14 -26.22
N VAL A 362 -5.59 -17.17 -26.44
CA VAL A 362 -4.96 -17.66 -27.67
C VAL A 362 -3.75 -18.48 -27.27
N THR A 363 -3.62 -19.73 -27.72
CA THR A 363 -2.46 -20.58 -27.41
C THR A 363 -1.13 -19.89 -27.74
N GLY A 364 -0.12 -20.14 -26.90
CA GLY A 364 1.25 -19.70 -27.12
C GLY A 364 1.48 -18.22 -26.85
N LYS A 365 0.56 -17.54 -26.17
CA LYS A 365 0.73 -16.14 -25.74
C LYS A 365 1.27 -16.08 -24.31
N ARG A 366 2.26 -15.20 -24.10
CA ARG A 366 2.72 -14.80 -22.77
C ARG A 366 1.58 -14.15 -21.99
N VAL A 367 1.46 -14.48 -20.72
CA VAL A 367 0.39 -13.98 -19.85
C VAL A 367 0.88 -12.72 -19.13
N SER A 368 0.14 -11.61 -19.27
CA SER A 368 0.37 -10.40 -18.49
C SER A 368 -0.25 -10.51 -17.10
N CYS A 369 0.03 -9.56 -16.22
CA CYS A 369 -0.61 -9.44 -14.91
C CYS A 369 -0.60 -8.00 -14.42
N VAL A 370 -1.44 -7.74 -13.42
CA VAL A 370 -1.49 -6.47 -12.69
C VAL A 370 -1.66 -6.74 -11.20
N VAL A 371 -1.01 -5.94 -10.37
CA VAL A 371 -1.28 -5.87 -8.93
C VAL A 371 -2.03 -4.59 -8.64
N CYS A 372 -3.18 -4.74 -7.99
CA CYS A 372 -4.12 -3.69 -7.71
C CYS A 372 -4.34 -3.56 -6.20
N SER A 373 -4.56 -2.34 -5.71
CA SER A 373 -4.97 -2.09 -4.32
C SER A 373 -6.28 -1.30 -4.22
N LYS A 374 -6.96 -1.47 -3.08
CA LYS A 374 -8.21 -0.76 -2.74
C LYS A 374 -8.33 -0.42 -1.27
#